data_AF-A0A1Y1UWV6-F1
#
_entry.id   AF-A0A1Y1UWV6-F1
#
_cell.length_a   1.000
_cell.length_b   1.000
_cell.length_c   1.000
_cell.angle_alpha   90.00
_cell.angle_beta   90.00
_cell.angle_gamma   90.00
#
_symmetry.space_group_name_H-M   'P 1'
#
loop_
_entity.id
_entity.type
_entity.pdbx_description
1 polymer ?
#
loop_
_entity_poly.entity_id
_entity_poly.type
_entity_poly.pdbx_seq_one_letter_code
_entity_poly.pdbx_strand_id
1 'polypeptide(L)'
;KNTYYYPSIENVFGVFKYIKLEDIKVVMVGDKPYEKQYDICDIAFGTKNNEPPVLLERIYANLESTVKSFKRPLNHHLDKWLNNGIFLCNFCFTQTSNNFSYDHYLLWEPFINNLVEYISNDHPVIFMLFGSKAISVRKSINEIKSSVIEIPHP
;
A
#
# COMPACT_ATOMS: atom_id res chain seq x y z
N LYS A 1 -14.94 -25.46 -7.68
CA LYS A 1 -13.53 -25.21 -7.25
C LYS A 1 -13.58 -24.13 -6.20
N ASN A 2 -12.96 -24.33 -5.03
CA ASN A 2 -12.86 -23.27 -4.02
C ASN A 2 -11.83 -22.25 -4.48
N THR A 3 -12.25 -21.00 -4.64
CA THR A 3 -11.35 -19.86 -4.87
C THR A 3 -10.90 -19.35 -3.51
N TYR A 4 -9.59 -19.36 -3.26
CA TYR A 4 -9.04 -18.77 -2.04
C TYR A 4 -8.73 -17.30 -2.28
N TYR A 5 -8.98 -16.48 -1.27
CA TYR A 5 -8.67 -15.06 -1.26
C TYR A 5 -7.66 -14.76 -0.18
N TYR A 6 -6.77 -13.83 -0.49
CA TYR A 6 -5.77 -13.35 0.44
C TYR A 6 -5.82 -11.82 0.55
N PRO A 7 -5.47 -11.24 1.72
CA PRO A 7 -5.15 -11.94 2.96
C PRO A 7 -6.41 -12.58 3.59
N SER A 8 -6.27 -13.22 4.77
CA SER A 8 -7.42 -13.71 5.53
C SER A 8 -8.40 -12.56 5.82
N ILE A 9 -9.69 -12.87 5.98
CA ILE A 9 -10.73 -11.84 6.15
C ILE A 9 -10.43 -10.83 7.28
N GLU A 10 -9.82 -11.31 8.37
CA GLU A 10 -9.42 -10.53 9.55
C GLU A 10 -8.32 -9.50 9.26
N ASN A 11 -7.56 -9.71 8.18
CA ASN A 11 -6.42 -8.93 7.74
C ASN A 11 -6.71 -8.06 6.53
N VAL A 12 -7.86 -8.21 5.86
CA VAL A 12 -8.23 -7.39 4.68
C VAL A 12 -8.17 -5.89 5.01
N PHE A 13 -8.65 -5.51 6.19
CA PHE A 13 -8.60 -4.14 6.69
C PHE A 13 -7.62 -3.97 7.86
N GLY A 14 -6.59 -4.82 7.93
CA GLY A 14 -5.62 -4.81 9.03
C GLY A 14 -4.90 -3.48 9.17
N VAL A 15 -4.52 -2.84 8.06
CA VAL A 15 -3.85 -1.53 8.03
C VAL A 15 -4.52 -0.46 8.89
N PHE A 16 -5.85 -0.45 8.97
CA PHE A 16 -6.62 0.55 9.74
C PHE A 16 -6.47 0.41 11.26
N LYS A 17 -5.90 -0.70 11.75
CA LYS A 17 -5.64 -0.92 13.18
C LYS A 17 -4.36 -0.21 13.65
N TYR A 18 -3.48 0.18 12.74
CA TYR A 18 -2.13 0.66 13.07
C TYR A 18 -1.99 2.17 13.14
N ILE A 19 -2.87 2.90 12.45
CA ILE A 19 -2.73 4.35 12.28
C ILE A 19 -4.12 4.98 12.21
N LYS A 20 -4.30 6.04 12.99
CA LYS A 20 -5.53 6.83 12.98
C LYS A 20 -5.48 7.83 11.84
N LEU A 21 -6.66 8.28 11.39
CA LEU A 21 -6.78 9.23 10.28
C LEU A 21 -5.92 10.46 10.51
N GLU A 22 -6.05 11.09 11.68
CA GLU A 22 -5.36 12.33 12.05
C GLU A 22 -3.82 12.22 12.13
N ASP A 23 -3.29 11.00 12.20
CA ASP A 23 -1.85 10.74 12.29
C ASP A 23 -1.22 10.47 10.90
N ILE A 24 -2.04 10.38 9.83
CA ILE A 24 -1.57 10.13 8.47
C ILE A 24 -0.81 11.34 7.95
N LYS A 25 0.41 11.11 7.47
CA LYS A 25 1.27 12.12 6.82
C LYS A 25 1.54 11.76 5.38
N VAL A 26 1.68 10.47 5.12
CA VAL A 26 1.96 9.91 3.80
C VAL A 26 1.02 8.73 3.57
N VAL A 27 0.44 8.64 2.38
CA VAL A 27 -0.29 7.47 1.89
C VAL A 27 0.51 6.86 0.76
N MET A 28 0.97 5.61 0.92
CA MET A 28 1.56 4.85 -0.18
C MET A 28 0.52 3.85 -0.69
N VAL A 29 0.21 3.96 -1.99
CA VAL A 29 -0.76 3.08 -2.66
C VAL A 29 -0.02 2.12 -3.58
N GLY A 30 -0.09 0.84 -3.25
CA GLY A 30 0.37 -0.28 -4.08
C GLY A 30 -0.73 -0.81 -4.99
N ASP A 31 -0.47 -1.95 -5.61
CA ASP A 31 -1.38 -2.57 -6.58
C ASP A 31 -2.40 -3.51 -5.91
N LYS A 32 -1.93 -4.64 -5.39
CA LYS A 32 -2.72 -5.72 -4.80
C LYS A 32 -1.83 -6.56 -3.87
N PRO A 33 -2.39 -7.42 -3.00
CA PRO A 33 -1.59 -8.27 -2.12
C PRO A 33 -0.62 -9.16 -2.89
N TYR A 34 0.45 -9.60 -2.23
CA TYR A 34 1.40 -10.53 -2.83
C TYR A 34 0.77 -11.89 -3.16
N GLU A 35 1.26 -12.52 -4.23
CA GLU A 35 0.80 -13.84 -4.68
C GLU A 35 1.40 -14.97 -3.84
N LYS A 36 2.67 -14.82 -3.47
CA LYS A 36 3.41 -15.80 -2.67
C LYS A 36 2.87 -15.81 -1.25
N GLN A 37 2.42 -16.97 -0.78
CA GLN A 37 1.75 -17.12 0.52
C GLN A 37 2.57 -16.58 1.71
N TYR A 38 3.89 -16.77 1.69
CA TYR A 38 4.80 -16.29 2.74
C TYR A 38 4.99 -14.76 2.72
N ASP A 39 4.65 -14.10 1.61
CA ASP A 39 4.73 -12.64 1.49
C ASP A 39 3.44 -11.92 1.90
N ILE A 40 2.36 -12.68 2.13
CA ILE A 40 1.04 -12.11 2.41
C ILE A 40 1.05 -11.40 3.75
N CYS A 41 0.68 -10.13 3.71
CA CYS A 41 0.68 -9.22 4.83
C CYS A 41 -0.67 -8.49 4.94
N ASP A 42 -0.93 -7.92 6.10
CA ASP A 42 -2.10 -7.09 6.41
C ASP A 42 -1.93 -5.61 6.03
N ILE A 43 -0.78 -5.28 5.42
CA ILE A 43 -0.46 -3.98 4.83
C ILE A 43 0.19 -4.13 3.46
N ALA A 44 0.18 -3.07 2.65
CA ALA A 44 0.91 -3.06 1.39
C ALA A 44 2.42 -2.92 1.60
N PHE A 45 3.21 -3.36 0.61
CA PHE A 45 4.68 -3.34 0.55
C PHE A 45 5.42 -4.20 1.61
N GLY A 46 4.85 -4.36 2.79
CA GLY A 46 5.41 -5.17 3.86
C GLY A 46 5.22 -6.67 3.65
N THR A 47 6.04 -7.46 4.34
CA THR A 47 5.96 -8.93 4.39
C THR A 47 6.23 -9.44 5.80
N LYS A 48 5.70 -10.61 6.13
CA LYS A 48 6.08 -11.38 7.34
C LYS A 48 7.24 -12.34 7.10
N ASN A 49 7.70 -12.44 5.86
CA ASN A 49 8.88 -13.22 5.48
C ASN A 49 10.17 -12.52 5.96
N ASN A 50 11.23 -13.32 6.16
CA ASN A 50 12.57 -12.81 6.46
C ASN A 50 13.26 -12.24 5.21
N GLU A 51 12.79 -12.59 4.02
CA GLU A 51 13.29 -12.02 2.75
C GLU A 51 12.29 -10.98 2.22
N PRO A 52 12.75 -9.78 1.83
CA PRO A 52 11.87 -8.76 1.29
C PRO A 52 11.45 -9.11 -0.16
N PRO A 53 10.20 -8.82 -0.55
CA PRO A 53 9.76 -8.93 -1.94
C PRO A 53 10.52 -7.96 -2.83
N VAL A 54 10.57 -8.24 -4.14
CA VAL A 54 11.33 -7.45 -5.14
C VAL A 54 11.03 -5.95 -5.08
N LEU A 55 9.76 -5.58 -4.90
CA LEU A 55 9.35 -4.18 -4.78
C LEU A 55 9.96 -3.51 -3.54
N LEU A 56 9.89 -4.16 -2.38
CA LEU A 56 10.44 -3.65 -1.13
C LEU A 56 11.98 -3.59 -1.19
N GLU A 57 12.62 -4.58 -1.82
CA GLU A 57 14.06 -4.58 -2.05
C GLU A 57 14.51 -3.36 -2.85
N ARG A 58 13.76 -3.00 -3.90
CA ARG A 58 14.04 -1.80 -4.70
C ARG A 58 13.83 -0.51 -3.90
N ILE A 59 12.80 -0.46 -3.06
CA ILE A 59 12.57 0.67 -2.14
C ILE A 59 13.77 0.80 -1.18
N TYR A 60 14.24 -0.30 -0.60
CA TYR A 60 15.42 -0.28 0.28
C TYR A 60 16.68 0.17 -0.45
N ALA A 61 16.96 -0.35 -1.65
CA ALA A 61 18.11 0.08 -2.44
C ALA A 61 18.07 1.60 -2.75
N ASN A 62 16.89 2.14 -3.04
CA ASN A 62 16.72 3.58 -3.23
C ASN A 62 16.97 4.36 -1.93
N LEU A 63 16.46 3.89 -0.80
CA LEU A 63 16.69 4.54 0.50
C LEU A 63 18.16 4.46 0.95
N GLU A 64 18.82 3.33 0.74
CA GLU A 64 20.25 3.14 1.06
C GLU A 64 21.15 4.07 0.25
N SER A 65 20.79 4.37 -1.00
CA SER A 65 21.56 5.27 -1.87
C SER A 65 21.26 6.76 -1.63
N THR A 66 20.07 7.11 -1.12
CA THR A 66 19.63 8.50 -0.99
C THR A 66 19.65 9.03 0.45
N VAL A 67 19.47 8.15 1.44
CA VAL A 67 19.38 8.52 2.86
C VAL A 67 20.55 7.90 3.61
N LYS A 68 21.62 8.68 3.83
CA LYS A 68 22.88 8.21 4.47
C LYS A 68 22.69 7.52 5.82
N SER A 69 21.67 7.90 6.59
CA SER A 69 21.37 7.34 7.90
C SER A 69 20.45 6.12 7.85
N PHE A 70 19.94 5.76 6.67
CA PHE A 70 19.04 4.63 6.52
C PHE A 70 19.78 3.32 6.80
N LYS A 71 19.14 2.47 7.60
CA LYS A 71 19.58 1.12 7.88
C LYS A 71 18.41 0.20 7.61
N ARG A 72 18.66 -0.82 6.78
CA ARG A 72 17.66 -1.82 6.47
C ARG A 72 17.14 -2.49 7.75
N PRO A 73 15.82 -2.61 7.94
CA PRO A 73 15.27 -3.27 9.11
C PRO A 73 15.44 -4.80 8.99
N LEU A 74 15.54 -5.47 10.14
CA LEU A 74 15.60 -6.94 10.21
C LEU A 74 14.24 -7.61 9.95
N ASN A 75 13.15 -6.90 10.26
CA ASN A 75 11.80 -7.31 9.88
C ASN A 75 11.30 -6.44 8.73
N HIS A 76 10.42 -7.01 7.91
CA HIS A 76 9.94 -6.37 6.68
C HIS A 76 8.44 -6.06 6.74
N HIS A 77 7.83 -6.14 7.92
CA HIS A 77 6.42 -5.78 8.08
C HIS A 77 6.19 -4.28 7.94
N LEU A 78 7.17 -3.43 8.28
CA LEU A 78 7.10 -1.95 8.20
C LEU A 78 6.26 -1.28 9.31
N ASP A 79 6.05 -1.94 10.45
CA ASP A 79 5.42 -1.35 11.66
C ASP A 79 5.96 0.05 12.01
N LYS A 80 7.27 0.25 11.88
CA LYS A 80 7.89 1.55 12.17
C LYS A 80 7.41 2.66 11.24
N TRP A 81 7.03 2.35 10.01
CA TRP A 81 6.52 3.33 9.05
C TRP A 81 5.09 3.72 9.40
N LEU A 82 4.25 2.73 9.71
CA LEU A 82 2.88 2.94 10.20
C LEU A 82 2.89 3.84 11.45
N ASN A 83 3.71 3.51 12.44
CA ASN A 83 3.84 4.28 13.68
C ASN A 83 4.36 5.71 13.48
N ASN A 84 4.92 6.03 12.31
CA ASN A 84 5.44 7.37 11.99
C ASN A 84 4.56 8.15 11.00
N GLY A 85 3.35 7.65 10.70
CA GLY A 85 2.37 8.37 9.89
C GLY A 85 2.30 7.93 8.43
N ILE A 86 2.87 6.77 8.07
CA ILE A 86 2.81 6.26 6.70
C ILE A 86 1.71 5.20 6.61
N PHE A 87 0.60 5.53 5.95
CA PHE A 87 -0.50 4.62 5.66
C PHE A 87 -0.16 3.78 4.41
N LEU A 88 -0.14 2.45 4.56
CA LEU A 88 0.35 1.50 3.55
C LEU A 88 -0.80 0.63 3.02
N CYS A 89 -1.42 1.03 1.91
CA CYS A 89 -2.55 0.31 1.32
C CYS A 89 -2.30 -0.09 -0.14
N ASN A 90 -3.13 -1.02 -0.64
CA ASN A 90 -3.14 -1.41 -2.06
C ASN A 90 -4.41 -0.85 -2.71
N PHE A 91 -4.40 -0.73 -4.04
CA PHE A 91 -5.63 -0.47 -4.80
C PHE A 91 -6.66 -1.57 -4.53
N CYS A 92 -6.26 -2.84 -4.69
CA CYS A 92 -7.05 -3.99 -4.27
C CYS A 92 -6.64 -4.43 -2.87
N PHE A 93 -7.59 -4.57 -1.94
CA PHE A 93 -7.29 -5.09 -0.60
C PHE A 93 -7.30 -6.62 -0.53
N THR A 94 -7.74 -7.29 -1.60
CA THR A 94 -7.68 -8.74 -1.74
C THR A 94 -7.14 -9.18 -3.10
N GLN A 95 -6.66 -10.42 -3.17
CA GLN A 95 -6.30 -11.10 -4.41
C GLN A 95 -6.74 -12.57 -4.36
N THR A 96 -7.11 -13.15 -5.50
CA THR A 96 -7.39 -14.58 -5.66
C THR A 96 -6.09 -15.40 -5.70
N SER A 97 -6.11 -16.62 -5.17
CA SER A 97 -4.95 -17.52 -5.17
C SER A 97 -4.52 -18.00 -6.57
N ASN A 98 -5.42 -17.90 -7.56
CA ASN A 98 -5.18 -18.28 -8.94
C ASN A 98 -5.78 -17.20 -9.86
N ASN A 99 -5.01 -16.74 -10.84
CA ASN A 99 -5.39 -15.80 -11.89
C ASN A 99 -6.13 -14.54 -11.40
N PHE A 100 -5.36 -13.48 -11.19
CA PHE A 100 -5.93 -12.16 -10.94
C PHE A 100 -6.64 -11.65 -12.21
N SER A 101 -7.97 -11.45 -12.15
CA SER A 101 -8.75 -10.85 -13.23
C SER A 101 -8.73 -9.32 -13.10
N TYR A 102 -8.70 -8.62 -14.24
CA TYR A 102 -8.85 -7.17 -14.28
C TYR A 102 -10.16 -6.70 -13.60
N ASP A 103 -11.23 -7.48 -13.70
CA ASP A 103 -12.52 -7.17 -13.07
C ASP A 103 -12.42 -7.05 -11.54
N HIS A 104 -11.41 -7.69 -10.93
CA HIS A 104 -11.17 -7.58 -9.50
C HIS A 104 -10.77 -6.16 -9.08
N TYR A 105 -10.14 -5.38 -9.97
CA TYR A 105 -9.93 -3.95 -9.75
C TYR A 105 -11.24 -3.19 -9.69
N LEU A 106 -12.20 -3.52 -10.56
CA LEU A 106 -13.48 -2.80 -10.62
C LEU A 106 -14.29 -2.96 -9.32
N LEU A 107 -14.11 -4.08 -8.61
CA LEU A 107 -14.74 -4.31 -7.30
C LEU A 107 -14.18 -3.39 -6.21
N TRP A 108 -12.88 -3.11 -6.25
CA TRP A 108 -12.19 -2.27 -5.26
C TRP A 108 -12.13 -0.79 -5.62
N GLU A 109 -12.30 -0.43 -6.89
CA GLU A 109 -12.19 0.94 -7.39
C GLU A 109 -13.07 1.95 -6.61
N PRO A 110 -14.36 1.69 -6.33
CA PRO A 110 -15.18 2.62 -5.57
C PRO A 110 -14.65 2.84 -4.15
N PHE A 111 -14.16 1.77 -3.51
CA PHE A 111 -13.65 1.85 -2.14
C PHE A 111 -12.37 2.68 -2.08
N ILE A 112 -11.37 2.38 -2.91
CA ILE A 112 -10.09 3.09 -2.85
C ILE A 112 -10.24 4.55 -3.26
N ASN A 113 -11.08 4.87 -4.25
CA ASN A 113 -11.35 6.26 -4.65
C ASN A 113 -11.95 7.07 -3.49
N ASN A 114 -12.99 6.54 -2.82
CA ASN A 114 -13.58 7.19 -1.66
C ASN A 114 -12.59 7.31 -0.49
N LEU A 115 -11.73 6.32 -0.30
CA LEU A 115 -10.73 6.34 0.78
C LEU A 115 -9.72 7.47 0.59
N VAL A 116 -9.12 7.59 -0.61
CA VAL A 116 -8.12 8.64 -0.87
C VAL A 116 -8.76 10.03 -0.93
N GLU A 117 -9.99 10.14 -1.41
CA GLU A 117 -10.77 11.38 -1.36
C GLU A 117 -11.03 11.81 0.08
N TYR A 118 -11.49 10.89 0.92
CA TYR A 118 -11.77 11.15 2.33
C TYR A 118 -10.51 11.61 3.08
N ILE A 119 -9.39 10.88 2.92
CA ILE A 119 -8.11 11.25 3.56
C ILE A 119 -7.63 12.62 3.08
N SER A 120 -7.62 12.87 1.76
CA SER A 120 -7.09 14.11 1.19
C SER A 120 -7.93 15.35 1.51
N ASN A 121 -9.22 15.17 1.81
CA ASN A 121 -10.11 16.25 2.23
C ASN A 121 -9.98 16.61 3.71
N ASP A 122 -9.59 15.65 4.57
CA ASP A 122 -9.48 15.83 6.02
C ASP A 122 -8.32 16.77 6.38
N HIS A 123 -7.09 16.44 5.97
CA HIS A 123 -5.89 17.25 6.22
C HIS A 123 -4.84 17.09 5.09
N PRO A 124 -3.82 17.97 5.00
CA PRO A 124 -2.77 17.86 4.00
C PRO A 124 -1.97 16.55 4.14
N VAL A 125 -1.95 15.74 3.07
CA VAL A 125 -1.24 14.46 3.02
C VAL A 125 -0.42 14.36 1.74
N ILE A 126 0.71 13.63 1.79
CA ILE A 126 1.48 13.27 0.59
C ILE A 126 1.03 11.88 0.11
N PHE A 127 0.59 11.77 -1.12
CA PHE A 127 0.25 10.49 -1.76
C PHE A 127 1.39 10.02 -2.66
N MET A 128 1.86 8.80 -2.45
CA MET A 128 2.83 8.13 -3.30
C MET A 128 2.14 6.97 -4.02
N LEU A 129 1.98 7.07 -5.33
CA LEU A 129 1.18 6.14 -6.14
C LEU A 129 2.11 5.23 -6.95
N PHE A 130 2.15 3.94 -6.63
CA PHE A 130 3.06 2.97 -7.24
C PHE A 130 2.38 2.16 -8.35
N GLY A 131 2.68 2.51 -9.61
CA GLY A 131 2.15 1.83 -10.80
C GLY A 131 0.83 2.38 -11.29
N SER A 132 0.43 1.98 -12.51
CA SER A 132 -0.68 2.58 -13.24
C SER A 132 -2.03 2.50 -12.51
N LYS A 133 -2.27 1.42 -11.77
CA LYS A 133 -3.49 1.25 -10.99
C LYS A 133 -3.55 2.18 -9.81
N ALA A 134 -2.49 2.25 -9.00
CA ALA A 134 -2.38 3.24 -7.94
C ALA A 134 -2.51 4.67 -8.51
N ILE A 135 -1.82 4.98 -9.61
CA ILE A 135 -1.88 6.31 -10.26
C ILE A 135 -3.32 6.69 -10.66
N SER A 136 -4.13 5.72 -11.09
CA SER A 136 -5.52 5.99 -11.49
C SER A 136 -6.42 6.54 -10.39
N VAL A 137 -6.05 6.38 -9.10
CA VAL A 137 -6.82 6.95 -7.97
C VAL A 137 -6.59 8.46 -7.82
N ARG A 138 -5.58 9.02 -8.50
CA ARG A 138 -5.24 10.45 -8.46
C ARG A 138 -6.44 11.35 -8.75
N LYS A 139 -7.33 10.93 -9.65
CA LYS A 139 -8.57 11.65 -10.01
C LYS A 139 -9.47 11.95 -8.80
N SER A 140 -9.32 11.19 -7.71
CA SER A 140 -10.13 11.29 -6.49
C SER A 140 -9.41 12.04 -5.37
N ILE A 141 -8.15 12.45 -5.56
CA ILE A 141 -7.34 13.12 -4.54
C ILE A 141 -7.57 14.63 -4.62
N ASN A 142 -7.85 15.26 -3.48
CA ASN A 142 -7.89 16.71 -3.37
C ASN A 142 -6.47 17.32 -3.39
N GLU A 143 -5.98 17.60 -4.60
CA GLU A 143 -4.65 18.20 -4.83
C GLU A 143 -4.57 19.71 -4.49
N ILE A 144 -5.66 20.34 -4.04
CA ILE A 144 -5.60 21.71 -3.47
C ILE A 144 -4.95 21.67 -2.08
N LYS A 145 -5.24 20.62 -1.30
CA LYS A 145 -4.71 20.42 0.06
C LYS A 145 -3.52 19.46 0.10
N SER A 146 -3.53 18.44 -0.75
CA SER A 146 -2.60 17.31 -0.71
C SER A 146 -1.65 17.32 -1.90
N SER A 147 -0.53 16.61 -1.81
CA SER A 147 0.45 16.48 -2.90
C SER A 147 0.50 15.04 -3.40
N VAL A 148 0.74 14.86 -4.71
CA VAL A 148 0.82 13.54 -5.34
C VAL A 148 2.19 13.33 -5.98
N ILE A 149 2.80 12.18 -5.71
CA ILE A 149 4.03 11.68 -6.34
C ILE A 149 3.68 10.38 -7.06
N GLU A 150 3.86 10.38 -8.38
CA GLU A 150 3.66 9.18 -9.20
C GLU A 150 4.98 8.44 -9.36
N ILE A 151 4.95 7.14 -9.09
CA ILE A 151 6.10 6.26 -9.20
C ILE A 151 5.70 5.19 -10.23
N PRO A 152 6.27 5.21 -11.44
CA PRO A 152 6.12 4.10 -12.38
C PRO A 152 6.42 2.82 -11.64
N HIS A 153 5.62 1.77 -11.85
CA HIS A 153 5.85 0.51 -11.15
C HIS A 153 7.32 0.13 -11.36
N PRO A 154 8.10 -0.02 -10.28
CA PRO A 154 9.52 -0.31 -10.45
C PRO A 154 9.70 -1.68 -11.09
#